data_AF-A0A3D1PQ28-F1
#
_entry.id   AF-A0A3D1PQ28-F1
#
_cell.length_a   1.000
_cell.length_b   1.000
_cell.length_c   1.000
_cell.angle_alpha   90.00
_cell.angle_beta   90.00
_cell.angle_gamma   90.00
#
_symmetry.space_group_name_H-M   'P 1'
#
loop_
_entity.id
_entity.type
_entity.pdbx_description
1 polymer ?
#
loop_
_entity_poly.entity_id
_entity_poly.type
_entity_poly.pdbx_seq_one_letter_code
_entity_poly.pdbx_strand_id
1 'polypeptide(L)'
;MDIRYKLYPYPMLAADMDDYIDSSFTFTVTTEKEIREIKFGFQLDLRNDGLFNMIQSGKAEYLIHIECPQTCYRYAIKTSDAGCIHRIPERDLNGRVSICAFIVAKQDLPAYYNHAFNADYEGLSFSVDRGGILAIGGQYTLNIVKDTEELAKIPSVFTICKRAADSDTGMEIDMEGNKIAVTLSGDSFGRYKNLASELKYQPAFHSMIIMPALIYVFETLHREGIENYNDKRWFAAISKTLSKYEVTLNRETLENTPSYTLAQKILDLPVDRALSALAEWSDDESEED
;
A
#
# COMPACT_ATOMS: atom_id res chain seq x y z
N MET A 1 10.26 -3.52 12.48
CA MET A 1 11.24 -4.02 13.45
C MET A 1 10.75 -5.39 13.84
N ASP A 2 11.59 -6.42 13.79
CA ASP A 2 11.22 -7.72 14.39
C ASP A 2 11.54 -7.64 15.89
N ILE A 3 10.56 -7.89 16.75
CA ILE A 3 10.79 -8.00 18.19
C ILE A 3 11.68 -9.23 18.40
N ARG A 4 12.86 -8.99 18.96
CA ARG A 4 13.82 -10.03 19.34
C ARG A 4 14.01 -9.97 20.84
N TYR A 5 14.22 -11.15 21.44
CA TYR A 5 14.59 -11.25 22.84
C TYR A 5 15.80 -10.36 23.13
N LYS A 6 15.65 -9.47 24.12
CA LYS A 6 16.69 -8.59 24.63
C LYS A 6 16.54 -8.49 26.15
N LEU A 7 17.67 -8.46 26.84
CA LEU A 7 17.70 -8.17 28.27
C LEU A 7 17.57 -6.65 28.46
N TYR A 8 16.64 -6.25 29.32
CA TYR A 8 16.44 -4.87 29.73
C TYR A 8 17.06 -4.66 31.13
N PRO A 9 17.56 -3.45 31.44
CA PRO A 9 18.18 -3.16 32.74
C PRO A 9 17.15 -3.00 33.88
N TYR A 10 15.88 -3.27 33.61
CA TYR A 10 14.75 -3.18 34.53
C TYR A 10 13.66 -4.19 34.11
N PRO A 11 12.75 -4.56 35.03
CA PRO A 11 11.64 -5.46 34.72
C PRO A 11 10.77 -4.90 33.61
N MET A 12 10.44 -5.72 32.61
CA MET A 12 9.67 -5.33 31.44
C MET A 12 8.54 -6.31 31.19
N LEU A 13 7.32 -5.79 31.03
CA LEU A 13 6.13 -6.62 30.81
C LEU A 13 6.10 -7.14 29.37
N ALA A 14 6.37 -8.43 29.17
CA ALA A 14 6.24 -9.10 27.88
C ALA A 14 5.75 -10.54 28.05
N ALA A 15 5.18 -11.12 26.99
CA ALA A 15 4.62 -12.48 27.03
C ALA A 15 5.65 -13.57 27.35
N ASP A 16 6.90 -13.40 26.90
CA ASP A 16 7.98 -14.39 27.05
C ASP A 16 8.92 -14.08 28.25
N MET A 17 8.50 -13.20 29.16
CA MET A 17 9.26 -12.79 30.35
C MET A 17 8.42 -13.00 31.62
N ASP A 18 9.06 -13.39 32.72
CA ASP A 18 8.41 -13.61 34.03
C ASP A 18 8.66 -12.46 35.02
N ASP A 19 9.12 -11.30 34.51
CA ASP A 19 9.38 -10.07 35.27
C ASP A 19 8.16 -9.55 36.05
N TYR A 20 6.95 -9.90 35.59
CA TYR A 20 5.68 -9.50 36.19
C TYR A 20 4.79 -10.70 36.49
N ILE A 21 4.02 -10.61 37.57
CA ILE A 21 2.97 -11.54 37.95
C ILE A 21 1.59 -11.00 37.56
N ASP A 22 0.66 -11.91 37.23
CA ASP A 22 -0.75 -11.62 36.94
C ASP A 22 -1.01 -10.47 35.95
N SER A 23 -0.05 -10.20 35.08
CA SER A 23 -0.04 -9.05 34.19
C SER A 23 0.09 -9.48 32.73
N SER A 24 -0.53 -8.73 31.82
CA SER A 24 -0.40 -8.97 30.39
C SER A 24 -0.59 -7.68 29.60
N PHE A 25 0.10 -7.58 28.47
CA PHE A 25 -0.13 -6.55 27.47
C PHE A 25 -0.15 -7.21 26.09
N THR A 26 -1.25 -7.05 25.36
CA THR A 26 -1.43 -7.59 24.02
C THR A 26 -2.12 -6.57 23.13
N PHE A 27 -2.13 -6.81 21.83
CA PHE A 27 -2.90 -5.99 20.90
C PHE A 27 -3.48 -6.83 19.77
N THR A 28 -4.56 -6.34 19.18
CA THR A 28 -5.16 -6.90 17.97
C THR A 28 -5.20 -5.86 16.87
N VAL A 29 -5.08 -6.34 15.63
CA VAL A 29 -5.08 -5.51 14.42
C VAL A 29 -6.19 -5.99 13.51
N THR A 30 -7.02 -5.05 13.06
CA THR A 30 -7.99 -5.25 11.98
C THR A 30 -7.53 -4.45 10.77
N THR A 31 -7.70 -5.01 9.57
CA THR A 31 -7.27 -4.37 8.32
C THR A 31 -8.38 -4.39 7.30
N GLU A 32 -8.66 -3.23 6.72
CA GLU A 32 -9.68 -3.03 5.69
C GLU A 32 -9.03 -2.30 4.51
N LYS A 33 -9.20 -2.85 3.30
CA LYS A 33 -8.72 -2.21 2.07
C LYS A 33 -9.78 -1.24 1.56
N GLU A 34 -9.43 0.04 1.50
CA GLU A 34 -10.24 1.10 0.87
C GLU A 34 -9.65 1.43 -0.51
N ILE A 35 -10.29 2.30 -1.31
CA ILE A 35 -9.95 2.52 -2.74
C ILE A 35 -8.49 2.95 -2.97
N ARG A 36 -7.88 3.67 -2.02
CA ARG A 36 -6.49 4.17 -2.12
C ARG A 36 -5.70 4.08 -0.83
N GLU A 37 -6.30 3.52 0.21
CA GLU A 37 -5.74 3.50 1.55
C GLU A 37 -6.00 2.13 2.17
N ILE A 38 -5.12 1.73 3.07
CA ILE A 38 -5.33 0.59 3.94
C ILE A 38 -5.61 1.16 5.32
N LYS A 39 -6.78 0.83 5.85
CA LYS A 39 -7.22 1.23 7.18
C LYS A 39 -6.84 0.15 8.17
N PHE A 40 -6.08 0.55 9.19
CA PHE A 40 -5.69 -0.27 10.32
C PHE A 40 -6.48 0.16 11.55
N GLY A 41 -7.22 -0.77 12.15
CA GLY A 41 -7.82 -0.61 13.46
C GLY A 41 -7.02 -1.36 14.51
N PHE A 42 -6.65 -0.68 15.59
CA PHE A 42 -5.87 -1.24 16.69
C PHE A 42 -6.70 -1.27 17.97
N GLN A 43 -6.63 -2.38 18.68
CA GLN A 43 -7.17 -2.52 20.03
C GLN A 43 -6.05 -3.04 20.95
N LEU A 44 -5.79 -2.33 22.03
CA LEU A 44 -4.72 -2.53 23.00
C LEU A 44 -5.34 -3.03 24.30
N ASP A 45 -4.88 -4.19 24.78
CA ASP A 45 -5.41 -4.85 25.96
C ASP A 45 -4.32 -4.93 27.03
N LEU A 46 -4.45 -4.11 28.08
CA LEU A 46 -3.54 -4.05 29.21
C LEU A 46 -4.23 -4.56 30.48
N ARG A 47 -3.64 -5.59 31.08
CA ARG A 47 -3.93 -6.06 32.44
C ARG A 47 -2.71 -5.75 33.31
N ASN A 48 -2.64 -4.54 33.85
CA ASN A 48 -1.69 -4.15 34.90
C ASN A 48 -2.08 -2.75 35.42
N ASP A 49 -2.54 -2.66 36.67
CA ASP A 49 -3.05 -1.40 37.22
C ASP A 49 -1.96 -0.33 37.34
N GLY A 50 -0.71 -0.72 37.61
CA GLY A 50 0.41 0.21 37.74
C GLY A 50 0.70 0.95 36.43
N LEU A 51 0.84 0.19 35.33
CA LEU A 51 1.05 0.73 33.99
C LEU A 51 -0.18 1.48 33.49
N PHE A 52 -1.39 0.98 33.75
CA PHE A 52 -2.62 1.68 33.39
C PHE A 52 -2.70 3.07 34.05
N ASN A 53 -2.45 3.15 35.35
CA ASN A 53 -2.44 4.41 36.09
C ASN A 53 -1.34 5.37 35.59
N MET A 54 -0.19 4.85 35.17
CA MET A 54 0.87 5.67 34.57
C MET A 54 0.46 6.27 33.22
N ILE A 55 -0.30 5.52 32.41
CA ILE A 55 -0.84 6.04 31.15
C ILE A 55 -1.88 7.13 31.43
N GLN A 56 -2.83 6.87 32.35
CA GLN A 56 -3.86 7.84 32.72
C GLN A 56 -3.30 9.12 33.34
N SER A 57 -2.19 9.02 34.08
CA SER A 57 -1.49 10.17 34.66
C SER A 57 -0.48 10.84 33.71
N GLY A 58 -0.36 10.37 32.47
CA GLY A 58 0.52 10.95 31.44
C GLY A 58 2.01 10.68 31.66
N LYS A 59 2.37 9.74 32.53
CA LYS A 59 3.76 9.31 32.75
C LYS A 59 4.24 8.28 31.73
N ALA A 60 3.31 7.54 31.14
CA ALA A 60 3.55 6.58 30.06
C ALA A 60 2.53 6.76 28.93
N GLU A 61 2.77 6.16 27.77
CA GLU A 61 1.81 6.07 26.67
C GLU A 61 1.94 4.77 25.90
N TYR A 62 0.86 4.38 25.23
CA TYR A 62 0.93 3.34 24.21
C TYR A 62 1.64 3.89 22.98
N LEU A 63 2.47 3.04 22.37
CA LEU A 63 3.16 3.32 21.12
C LEU A 63 2.97 2.14 20.17
N ILE A 64 2.37 2.39 19.01
CA ILE A 64 2.24 1.41 17.92
C ILE A 64 3.23 1.79 16.83
N HIS A 65 4.16 0.91 16.53
CA HIS A 65 5.15 1.08 15.48
C HIS A 65 4.77 0.25 14.26
N ILE A 66 4.68 0.90 13.10
CA ILE A 66 4.38 0.28 11.81
C ILE A 66 5.60 0.45 10.92
N GLU A 67 6.09 -0.65 10.33
CA GLU A 67 7.19 -0.63 9.38
C GLU A 67 6.90 -1.50 8.15
N CYS A 68 7.20 -0.96 6.97
CA CYS A 68 7.23 -1.66 5.70
C CYS A 68 8.60 -1.45 5.05
N PRO A 69 9.56 -2.38 5.23
CA PRO A 69 10.93 -2.18 4.80
C PRO A 69 11.09 -1.94 3.30
N GLN A 70 10.25 -2.58 2.47
CA GLN A 70 10.34 -2.49 1.01
C GLN A 70 10.02 -1.09 0.46
N THR A 71 9.19 -0.32 1.16
CA THR A 71 8.81 1.05 0.78
C THR A 71 9.42 2.10 1.69
N CYS A 72 10.33 1.69 2.59
CA CYS A 72 10.91 2.54 3.64
C CYS A 72 9.88 3.21 4.58
N TYR A 73 8.61 2.80 4.55
CA TYR A 73 7.58 3.39 5.40
C TYR A 73 7.82 3.01 6.86
N ARG A 74 7.95 4.02 7.72
CA ARG A 74 8.09 3.87 9.17
C ARG A 74 7.25 4.91 9.87
N TYR A 75 6.35 4.48 10.73
CA TYR A 75 5.47 5.38 11.46
C TYR A 75 5.27 4.92 12.91
N ALA A 76 5.09 5.86 13.82
CA ALA A 76 4.84 5.58 15.24
C ALA A 76 3.62 6.37 15.71
N ILE A 77 2.57 5.66 16.09
CA ILE A 77 1.34 6.21 16.65
C ILE A 77 1.52 6.23 18.17
N LYS A 78 1.30 7.39 18.80
CA LYS A 78 1.34 7.55 20.25
C LYS A 78 -0.06 7.87 20.75
N THR A 79 -0.54 7.14 21.75
CA THR A 79 -1.90 7.32 22.27
C THR A 79 -1.99 6.94 23.75
N SER A 80 -2.98 7.50 24.44
CA SER A 80 -3.39 7.05 25.78
C SER A 80 -4.68 6.22 25.72
N ASP A 81 -5.34 6.17 24.56
CA ASP A 81 -6.55 5.40 24.32
C ASP A 81 -6.24 3.94 23.98
N ALA A 82 -7.10 3.03 24.45
CA ALA A 82 -6.97 1.61 24.17
C ALA A 82 -7.32 1.24 22.72
N GLY A 83 -7.93 2.13 21.95
CA GLY A 83 -8.29 1.89 20.55
C GLY A 83 -7.91 3.06 19.67
N CYS A 84 -7.41 2.78 18.46
CA CYS A 84 -7.15 3.83 17.47
C CYS A 84 -7.24 3.31 16.04
N ILE A 85 -7.43 4.24 15.09
CA ILE A 85 -7.48 3.96 13.66
C ILE A 85 -6.37 4.76 12.99
N HIS A 86 -5.64 4.11 12.08
CA HIS A 86 -4.65 4.77 11.23
C HIS A 86 -4.86 4.36 9.78
N ARG A 87 -4.77 5.32 8.86
CA ARG A 87 -4.90 5.08 7.42
C ARG A 87 -3.56 5.33 6.75
N ILE A 88 -3.17 4.40 5.89
CA ILE A 88 -1.92 4.49 5.14
C ILE A 88 -2.26 4.41 3.65
N PRO A 89 -1.81 5.35 2.81
CA PRO A 89 -1.95 5.23 1.37
C PRO A 89 -1.43 3.87 0.88
N GLU A 90 -2.20 3.18 0.03
CA GLU A 90 -1.81 1.87 -0.51
C GLU A 90 -0.45 1.94 -1.22
N ARG A 91 -0.16 3.08 -1.86
CA ARG A 91 1.13 3.32 -2.53
C ARG A 91 2.33 3.28 -1.56
N ASP A 92 2.14 3.53 -0.27
CA ASP A 92 3.22 3.59 0.71
C ASP A 92 3.54 2.21 1.31
N LEU A 93 2.77 1.16 0.99
CA LEU A 93 2.97 -0.20 1.51
C LEU A 93 3.15 -1.21 0.39
N ASN A 94 4.19 -2.05 0.47
CA ASN A 94 4.41 -3.18 -0.43
C ASN A 94 5.15 -4.30 0.30
N GLY A 95 4.71 -5.53 0.09
CA GLY A 95 5.18 -6.74 0.76
C GLY A 95 4.95 -6.73 2.27
N ARG A 96 5.98 -7.17 3.01
CA ARG A 96 5.86 -7.47 4.44
C ARG A 96 5.73 -6.18 5.26
N VAL A 97 4.59 -6.01 5.91
CA VAL A 97 4.32 -4.97 6.90
C VAL A 97 4.39 -5.59 8.29
N SER A 98 5.18 -5.00 9.19
CA SER A 98 5.35 -5.43 10.58
C SER A 98 4.84 -4.35 11.51
N ILE A 99 4.02 -4.74 12.48
CA ILE A 99 3.39 -3.86 13.46
C ILE A 99 3.73 -4.36 14.86
N CYS A 100 4.17 -3.48 15.74
CA CYS A 100 4.50 -3.79 17.13
C CYS A 100 3.80 -2.79 18.06
N ALA A 101 3.38 -3.24 19.23
CA ALA A 101 2.81 -2.38 20.27
C ALA A 101 3.74 -2.35 21.50
N PHE A 102 3.87 -1.17 22.10
CA PHE A 102 4.70 -0.92 23.28
C PHE A 102 3.96 -0.03 24.28
N ILE A 103 4.36 -0.09 25.54
CA ILE A 103 4.13 0.98 26.50
C ILE A 103 5.49 1.64 26.76
N VAL A 104 5.58 2.95 26.60
CA VAL A 104 6.84 3.70 26.76
C VAL A 104 6.71 4.81 27.80
N ALA A 105 7.80 5.09 28.50
CA ALA A 105 7.87 6.20 29.45
C ALA A 105 7.87 7.55 28.71
N LYS A 106 7.04 8.50 29.14
CA LYS A 106 6.97 9.86 28.55
C LYS A 106 7.96 10.84 29.14
N GLN A 107 8.53 10.49 30.28
CA GLN A 107 9.47 11.26 31.07
C GLN A 107 10.41 10.30 31.79
N ASP A 108 11.48 10.84 32.38
CA ASP A 108 12.38 10.05 33.21
C ASP A 108 11.66 9.59 34.49
N LEU A 109 11.88 8.34 34.87
CA LEU A 109 11.31 7.66 36.03
C LEU A 109 12.46 7.15 36.90
N PRO A 110 13.03 7.98 37.78
CA PRO A 110 14.26 7.66 38.52
C PRO A 110 14.07 6.54 39.57
N ALA A 111 12.82 6.27 39.96
CA ALA A 111 12.45 5.24 40.94
C ALA A 111 11.19 4.51 40.47
N TYR A 112 11.20 3.99 39.25
CA TYR A 112 10.12 3.18 38.72
C TYR A 112 9.93 1.91 39.55
N TYR A 113 8.67 1.67 39.92
CA TYR A 113 8.23 0.49 40.67
C TYR A 113 6.86 0.06 40.18
N ASN A 114 6.61 -1.24 40.18
CA ASN A 114 5.30 -1.83 39.97
C ASN A 114 5.02 -2.88 41.03
N HIS A 115 3.82 -2.86 41.60
CA HIS A 115 3.41 -3.83 42.63
C HIS A 115 3.28 -5.26 42.09
N ALA A 116 3.17 -5.41 40.77
CA ALA A 116 3.05 -6.68 40.08
C ALA A 116 4.41 -7.20 39.57
N PHE A 117 5.54 -6.64 40.02
CA PHE A 117 6.83 -7.26 39.75
C PHE A 117 6.92 -8.65 40.40
N ASN A 118 7.72 -9.53 39.80
CA ASN A 118 8.10 -10.79 40.40
C ASN A 118 8.80 -10.57 41.75
N ALA A 119 8.69 -11.55 42.65
CA ALA A 119 9.30 -11.53 43.98
C ALA A 119 10.83 -11.34 43.94
N ASP A 120 11.49 -11.74 42.85
CA ASP A 120 12.93 -11.49 42.64
C ASP A 120 13.30 -9.99 42.64
N TYR A 121 12.32 -9.12 42.45
CA TYR A 121 12.48 -7.66 42.46
C TYR A 121 11.90 -6.98 43.71
N GLU A 122 11.56 -7.75 44.76
CA GLU A 122 10.96 -7.21 45.98
C GLU A 122 11.83 -6.11 46.61
N GLY A 123 11.22 -4.96 46.90
CA GLY A 123 11.89 -3.80 47.49
C GLY A 123 12.83 -3.03 46.55
N LEU A 124 12.97 -3.44 45.27
CA LEU A 124 13.78 -2.75 44.29
C LEU A 124 12.97 -1.71 43.51
N SER A 125 13.66 -0.66 43.06
CA SER A 125 13.14 0.29 42.07
C SER A 125 14.23 0.60 41.05
N PHE A 126 13.81 1.08 39.87
CA PHE A 126 14.68 1.19 38.70
C PHE A 126 14.62 2.60 38.10
N SER A 127 15.74 3.05 37.54
CA SER A 127 15.73 4.26 36.71
C SER A 127 15.35 3.89 35.29
N VAL A 128 14.28 4.49 34.76
CA VAL A 128 13.85 4.34 33.37
C VAL A 128 13.85 5.72 32.71
N ASP A 129 14.69 5.90 31.70
CA ASP A 129 14.75 7.15 30.96
C ASP A 129 13.51 7.34 30.08
N ARG A 130 13.22 8.59 29.71
CA ARG A 130 12.20 8.93 28.73
C ARG A 130 12.40 8.14 27.44
N GLY A 131 11.32 7.52 26.97
CA GLY A 131 11.32 6.63 25.80
C GLY A 131 11.67 5.17 26.13
N GLY A 132 12.02 4.86 27.38
CA GLY A 132 12.20 3.49 27.85
C GLY A 132 10.94 2.65 27.67
N ILE A 133 11.12 1.39 27.22
CA ILE A 133 10.03 0.46 26.93
C ILE A 133 9.65 -0.27 28.22
N LEU A 134 8.47 0.02 28.76
CA LEU A 134 7.93 -0.59 29.97
C LEU A 134 7.18 -1.90 29.68
N ALA A 135 6.61 -2.04 28.49
CA ALA A 135 5.93 -3.25 28.06
C ALA A 135 6.02 -3.48 26.54
N ILE A 136 6.00 -4.75 26.13
CA ILE A 136 5.94 -5.19 24.73
C ILE A 136 4.65 -5.99 24.53
N GLY A 137 3.78 -5.51 23.64
CA GLY A 137 2.46 -6.11 23.36
C GLY A 137 2.48 -7.23 22.32
N GLY A 138 3.65 -7.51 21.74
CA GLY A 138 3.85 -8.50 20.67
C GLY A 138 4.00 -7.88 19.28
N GLN A 139 3.99 -8.75 18.27
CA GLN A 139 4.17 -8.39 16.87
C GLN A 139 3.06 -8.98 15.99
N TYR A 140 2.51 -8.17 15.10
CA TYR A 140 1.62 -8.58 14.03
C TYR A 140 2.33 -8.38 12.69
N THR A 141 2.25 -9.35 11.79
CA THR A 141 2.84 -9.25 10.45
C THR A 141 1.77 -9.58 9.43
N LEU A 142 1.70 -8.78 8.38
CA LEU A 142 0.87 -9.02 7.21
C LEU A 142 1.68 -8.78 5.93
N ASN A 143 1.23 -9.35 4.83
CA ASN A 143 1.86 -9.16 3.53
C ASN A 143 0.90 -8.40 2.62
N ILE A 144 1.25 -7.17 2.25
CA ILE A 144 0.52 -6.34 1.30
C ILE A 144 1.14 -6.52 -0.07
N VAL A 145 0.61 -7.44 -0.88
CA VAL A 145 1.05 -7.55 -2.27
C VAL A 145 0.30 -6.49 -3.06
N LYS A 146 1.02 -5.49 -3.59
CA LYS A 146 0.46 -4.66 -4.65
C LYS A 146 0.20 -5.58 -5.82
N ASP A 147 -1.04 -5.63 -6.29
CA ASP A 147 -1.46 -6.36 -7.50
C ASP A 147 -0.84 -5.69 -8.74
N THR A 148 0.50 -5.68 -8.82
CA THR A 148 1.27 -5.31 -10.01
C THR A 148 0.92 -6.22 -11.18
N GLU A 149 0.47 -7.45 -10.89
CA GLU A 149 -0.10 -8.35 -11.89
C GLU A 149 -1.38 -7.82 -12.55
N GLU A 150 -2.23 -7.05 -11.86
CA GLU A 150 -3.49 -6.60 -12.47
C GLU A 150 -3.29 -5.44 -13.43
N LEU A 151 -2.36 -4.55 -13.13
CA LEU A 151 -1.86 -3.57 -14.10
C LEU A 151 -1.02 -4.23 -15.20
N ALA A 152 -0.33 -5.36 -14.94
CA ALA A 152 0.31 -6.17 -15.98
C ALA A 152 -0.70 -6.97 -16.84
N LYS A 153 -1.92 -7.20 -16.34
CA LYS A 153 -3.02 -7.80 -17.12
C LYS A 153 -3.62 -6.81 -18.11
N ILE A 154 -3.51 -5.50 -17.93
CA ILE A 154 -3.97 -4.54 -18.95
C ILE A 154 -3.08 -4.63 -20.22
N PRO A 155 -1.74 -4.64 -20.17
CA PRO A 155 -0.88 -5.06 -21.29
C PRO A 155 -1.27 -6.40 -21.90
N SER A 156 -1.90 -7.32 -21.14
CA SER A 156 -2.39 -8.59 -21.70
C SER A 156 -3.65 -8.44 -22.58
N VAL A 157 -4.44 -7.38 -22.37
CA VAL A 157 -5.60 -6.97 -23.17
C VAL A 157 -5.16 -6.29 -24.47
N PHE A 158 -4.01 -5.61 -24.43
CA PHE A 158 -3.42 -4.93 -25.58
C PHE A 158 -2.41 -5.83 -26.31
N THR A 159 -2.11 -5.49 -27.55
CA THR A 159 -0.92 -5.99 -28.23
C THR A 159 -0.36 -4.86 -29.07
N ILE A 160 0.90 -4.50 -28.82
CA ILE A 160 1.59 -3.47 -29.58
C ILE A 160 2.37 -4.16 -30.69
N CYS A 161 2.09 -3.80 -31.94
CA CYS A 161 2.63 -4.45 -33.13
C CYS A 161 3.28 -3.45 -34.08
N LYS A 162 4.25 -3.94 -34.87
CA LYS A 162 4.79 -3.22 -36.02
C LYS A 162 3.79 -3.24 -37.17
N ARG A 163 3.58 -2.11 -37.84
CA ARG A 163 2.82 -2.05 -39.10
C ARG A 163 3.50 -2.88 -40.20
N ALA A 164 2.70 -3.56 -41.01
CA ALA A 164 3.19 -4.39 -42.12
C ALA A 164 3.64 -3.58 -43.34
N ALA A 165 3.06 -2.40 -43.57
CA ALA A 165 3.41 -1.48 -44.65
C ALA A 165 4.08 -0.21 -44.09
N ASP A 166 5.08 0.31 -44.81
CA ASP A 166 5.72 1.59 -44.49
C ASP A 166 4.81 2.75 -44.91
N SER A 167 3.75 2.98 -44.14
CA SER A 167 2.96 4.21 -44.18
C SER A 167 3.38 5.13 -43.03
N ASP A 168 3.54 6.42 -43.32
CA ASP A 168 3.87 7.46 -42.33
C ASP A 168 2.64 7.92 -41.52
N THR A 169 1.62 7.05 -41.43
CA THR A 169 0.45 7.28 -40.59
C THR A 169 0.81 6.97 -39.14
N GLY A 170 0.27 7.76 -38.20
CA GLY A 170 0.58 7.65 -36.77
C GLY A 170 0.10 6.34 -36.12
N MET A 171 -0.13 6.37 -34.81
CA MET A 171 -0.67 5.22 -34.07
C MET A 171 -2.07 4.84 -34.58
N GLU A 172 -2.32 3.55 -34.82
CA GLU A 172 -3.62 3.00 -35.20
C GLU A 172 -4.10 1.98 -34.17
N ILE A 173 -5.42 1.85 -34.00
CA ILE A 173 -6.04 1.00 -32.99
C ILE A 173 -7.08 0.11 -33.68
N ASP A 174 -6.99 -1.19 -33.43
CA ASP A 174 -7.91 -2.21 -33.94
C ASP A 174 -8.50 -3.02 -32.77
N MET A 175 -9.82 -3.19 -32.81
CA MET A 175 -10.65 -3.81 -31.78
C MET A 175 -11.30 -5.13 -32.23
N GLU A 176 -11.08 -5.57 -33.49
CA GLU A 176 -11.72 -6.76 -34.06
C GLU A 176 -11.24 -8.06 -33.40
N GLY A 177 -9.97 -8.09 -32.99
CA GLY A 177 -9.36 -9.27 -32.36
C GLY A 177 -9.83 -9.55 -30.93
N ASN A 178 -9.30 -10.63 -30.35
CA ASN A 178 -9.49 -10.93 -28.92
C ASN A 178 -8.67 -10.01 -27.99
N LYS A 179 -7.75 -9.25 -28.56
CA LYS A 179 -6.95 -8.21 -27.92
C LYS A 179 -7.08 -6.92 -28.71
N ILE A 180 -6.94 -5.79 -28.05
CA ILE A 180 -6.89 -4.49 -28.72
C ILE A 180 -5.48 -4.33 -29.31
N ALA A 181 -5.40 -4.31 -30.64
CA ALA A 181 -4.12 -4.15 -31.33
C ALA A 181 -3.81 -2.66 -31.50
N VAL A 182 -2.62 -2.25 -31.05
CA VAL A 182 -2.08 -0.91 -31.27
C VAL A 182 -0.91 -1.04 -32.24
N THR A 183 -1.06 -0.45 -33.42
CA THR A 183 -0.07 -0.56 -34.48
C THR A 183 0.76 0.72 -34.56
N LEU A 184 2.08 0.56 -34.57
CA LEU A 184 3.05 1.64 -34.66
C LEU A 184 3.87 1.53 -35.96
N SER A 185 4.42 2.66 -36.43
CA SER A 185 5.39 2.67 -37.52
C SER A 185 6.64 1.86 -37.17
N GLY A 186 7.43 1.47 -38.17
CA GLY A 186 8.64 0.67 -37.97
C GLY A 186 9.61 1.28 -36.95
N ASP A 187 9.87 2.58 -37.07
CA ASP A 187 10.78 3.31 -36.19
C ASP A 187 10.24 3.44 -34.77
N SER A 188 8.98 3.83 -34.61
CA SER A 188 8.33 3.97 -33.30
C SER A 188 8.21 2.63 -32.59
N PHE A 189 7.88 1.56 -33.32
CA PHE A 189 7.86 0.21 -32.77
C PHE A 189 9.25 -0.25 -32.33
N GLY A 190 10.29 0.04 -33.11
CA GLY A 190 11.68 -0.26 -32.74
C GLY A 190 12.09 0.43 -31.43
N ARG A 191 11.77 1.72 -31.28
CA ARG A 191 12.02 2.48 -30.05
C ARG A 191 11.23 1.93 -28.87
N TYR A 192 9.93 1.68 -29.06
CA TYR A 192 9.08 1.06 -28.03
C TYR A 192 9.65 -0.28 -27.58
N LYS A 193 9.99 -1.18 -28.52
CA LYS A 193 10.49 -2.53 -28.21
C LYS A 193 11.77 -2.48 -27.38
N ASN A 194 12.68 -1.56 -27.68
CA ASN A 194 13.94 -1.40 -26.94
C ASN A 194 13.74 -0.90 -25.51
N LEU A 195 12.69 -0.13 -25.26
CA LEU A 195 12.41 0.48 -23.96
C LEU A 195 11.39 -0.32 -23.14
N ALA A 196 10.53 -1.11 -23.79
CA ALA A 196 9.42 -1.80 -23.16
C ALA A 196 9.86 -2.91 -22.19
N SER A 197 11.09 -3.40 -22.27
CA SER A 197 11.62 -4.37 -21.30
C SER A 197 11.95 -3.76 -19.94
N GLU A 198 12.17 -2.46 -19.88
CA GLU A 198 12.53 -1.76 -18.65
C GLU A 198 11.27 -1.34 -17.89
N LEU A 199 11.12 -1.83 -16.66
CA LEU A 199 9.94 -1.56 -15.82
C LEU A 199 9.76 -0.06 -15.56
N LYS A 200 10.86 0.69 -15.49
CA LYS A 200 10.82 2.13 -15.25
C LYS A 200 10.01 2.86 -16.32
N TYR A 201 10.14 2.52 -17.61
CA TYR A 201 9.40 3.21 -18.69
C TYR A 201 7.91 2.83 -18.81
N GLN A 202 7.44 1.81 -18.08
CA GLN A 202 6.06 1.31 -18.19
C GLN A 202 4.98 2.36 -17.89
N PRO A 203 5.07 3.16 -16.82
CA PRO A 203 4.09 4.21 -16.54
C PRO A 203 3.95 5.21 -17.70
N ALA A 204 5.07 5.58 -18.32
CA ALA A 204 5.08 6.46 -19.48
C ALA A 204 4.37 5.82 -20.68
N PHE A 205 4.62 4.54 -20.99
CA PHE A 205 3.92 3.83 -22.08
C PHE A 205 2.43 3.65 -21.81
N HIS A 206 2.03 3.40 -20.56
CA HIS A 206 0.62 3.35 -20.20
C HIS A 206 -0.07 4.69 -20.46
N SER A 207 0.57 5.80 -20.11
CA SER A 207 0.01 7.13 -20.35
C SER A 207 0.03 7.55 -21.82
N MET A 208 1.08 7.21 -22.58
CA MET A 208 1.27 7.70 -23.95
C MET A 208 0.61 6.83 -25.02
N ILE A 209 0.46 5.52 -24.77
CA ILE A 209 0.00 4.55 -25.77
C ILE A 209 -1.33 3.93 -25.32
N ILE A 210 -1.36 3.35 -24.13
CA ILE A 210 -2.52 2.56 -23.69
C ILE A 210 -3.71 3.45 -23.33
N MET A 211 -3.48 4.60 -22.69
CA MET A 211 -4.54 5.54 -22.30
C MET A 211 -5.27 6.12 -23.52
N PRO A 212 -4.59 6.66 -24.56
CA PRO A 212 -5.26 7.04 -25.80
C PRO A 212 -6.01 5.89 -26.48
N ALA A 213 -5.48 4.67 -26.44
CA ALA A 213 -6.15 3.51 -27.01
C ALA A 213 -7.44 3.14 -26.26
N LEU A 214 -7.44 3.22 -24.92
CA LEU A 214 -8.65 3.03 -24.12
C LEU A 214 -9.69 4.13 -24.37
N ILE A 215 -9.27 5.38 -24.51
CA ILE A 215 -10.19 6.48 -24.85
C ILE A 215 -10.89 6.17 -26.18
N TYR A 216 -10.12 5.80 -27.21
CA TYR A 216 -10.69 5.42 -28.51
C TYR A 216 -11.65 4.24 -28.41
N VAL A 217 -11.32 3.23 -27.62
CA VAL A 217 -12.19 2.07 -27.37
C VAL A 217 -13.52 2.51 -26.75
N PHE A 218 -13.49 3.34 -25.71
CA PHE A 218 -14.72 3.82 -25.08
C PHE A 218 -15.56 4.72 -25.99
N GLU A 219 -14.92 5.60 -26.77
CA GLU A 219 -15.62 6.42 -27.77
C GLU A 219 -16.27 5.56 -28.85
N THR A 220 -15.62 4.47 -29.25
CA THR A 220 -16.16 3.52 -30.24
C THR A 220 -17.34 2.74 -29.65
N LEU A 221 -17.22 2.24 -28.42
CA LEU A 221 -18.32 1.59 -27.70
C LEU A 221 -19.51 2.52 -27.49
N HIS A 222 -19.26 3.81 -27.19
CA HIS A 222 -20.29 4.82 -27.06
C HIS A 222 -21.05 5.05 -28.39
N ARG A 223 -20.32 5.13 -29.50
CA ARG A 223 -20.89 5.37 -30.84
C ARG A 223 -21.61 4.15 -31.42
N GLU A 224 -21.02 2.97 -31.30
CA GLU A 224 -21.43 1.76 -32.04
C GLU A 224 -22.24 0.78 -31.18
N GLY A 225 -22.28 0.98 -29.87
CA GLY A 225 -22.88 0.04 -28.93
C GLY A 225 -21.90 -1.04 -28.48
N ILE A 226 -22.30 -1.79 -27.45
CA ILE A 226 -21.46 -2.82 -26.81
C ILE A 226 -21.76 -4.23 -27.34
N GLU A 227 -22.88 -4.42 -28.04
CA GLU A 227 -23.40 -5.74 -28.42
C GLU A 227 -22.40 -6.52 -29.29
N ASN A 228 -21.69 -5.83 -30.18
CA ASN A 228 -20.71 -6.41 -31.10
C ASN A 228 -19.40 -6.86 -30.43
N TYR A 229 -19.21 -6.57 -29.15
CA TYR A 229 -17.95 -6.79 -28.45
C TYR A 229 -18.06 -7.71 -27.23
N ASN A 230 -19.28 -8.14 -26.86
CA ASN A 230 -19.54 -8.97 -25.68
C ASN A 230 -18.76 -10.30 -25.67
N ASP A 231 -18.41 -10.83 -26.85
CA ASP A 231 -17.65 -12.07 -27.02
C ASP A 231 -16.12 -11.86 -26.98
N LYS A 232 -15.65 -10.61 -27.05
CA LYS A 232 -14.23 -10.29 -27.08
C LYS A 232 -13.62 -10.44 -25.69
N ARG A 233 -12.49 -11.15 -25.61
CA ARG A 233 -11.74 -11.29 -24.35
C ARG A 233 -11.33 -9.95 -23.75
N TRP A 234 -10.95 -8.99 -24.59
CA TRP A 234 -10.57 -7.66 -24.14
C TRP A 234 -11.73 -6.92 -23.47
N PHE A 235 -12.95 -7.08 -23.98
CA PHE A 235 -14.15 -6.44 -23.44
C PHE A 235 -14.49 -7.01 -22.07
N ALA A 236 -14.49 -8.34 -21.93
CA ALA A 236 -14.69 -9.01 -20.65
C ALA A 236 -13.65 -8.60 -19.59
N ALA A 237 -12.38 -8.45 -19.99
CA ALA A 237 -11.31 -8.00 -19.10
C ALA A 237 -11.52 -6.55 -18.63
N ILE A 238 -11.87 -5.64 -19.56
CA ILE A 238 -12.16 -4.24 -19.24
C ILE A 238 -13.38 -4.12 -18.32
N SER A 239 -14.48 -4.82 -18.59
CA SER A 239 -15.66 -4.82 -17.73
C SER A 239 -15.36 -5.32 -16.32
N LYS A 240 -14.56 -6.39 -16.20
CA LYS A 240 -14.11 -6.92 -14.90
C LYS A 240 -13.24 -5.94 -14.12
N THR A 241 -12.41 -5.16 -14.81
CA THR A 241 -11.60 -4.12 -14.15
C THR A 241 -12.48 -2.98 -13.65
N LEU A 242 -13.43 -2.51 -14.46
CA LEU A 242 -14.36 -1.46 -14.06
C LEU A 242 -15.25 -1.85 -12.88
N SER A 243 -15.68 -3.12 -12.79
CA SER A 243 -16.53 -3.57 -11.69
C SER A 243 -15.87 -3.46 -10.31
N LYS A 244 -14.53 -3.43 -10.24
CA LYS A 244 -13.79 -3.19 -8.98
C LYS A 244 -13.94 -1.76 -8.47
N TYR A 245 -14.21 -0.83 -9.37
CA TYR A 245 -14.51 0.56 -9.05
C TYR A 245 -16.03 0.80 -8.97
N GLU A 246 -16.82 -0.27 -8.82
CA GLU A 246 -18.29 -0.24 -8.78
C GLU A 246 -18.91 0.36 -10.06
N VAL A 247 -18.18 0.30 -11.18
CA VAL A 247 -18.64 0.77 -12.49
C VAL A 247 -19.04 -0.43 -13.35
N THR A 248 -20.28 -0.45 -13.82
CA THR A 248 -20.77 -1.45 -14.77
C THR A 248 -20.62 -0.90 -16.19
N LEU A 249 -19.85 -1.57 -17.05
CA LEU A 249 -19.71 -1.15 -18.44
C LEU A 249 -21.01 -1.42 -19.22
N ASN A 250 -21.82 -0.38 -19.40
CA ASN A 250 -23.08 -0.41 -20.12
C ASN A 250 -23.32 0.91 -20.85
N ARG A 251 -24.42 0.99 -21.61
CA ARG A 251 -24.78 2.19 -22.40
C ARG A 251 -24.93 3.44 -21.54
N GLU A 252 -25.61 3.32 -20.40
CA GLU A 252 -25.81 4.44 -19.46
C GLU A 252 -24.48 5.01 -18.94
N THR A 253 -23.54 4.13 -18.59
CA THR A 253 -22.21 4.54 -18.14
C THR A 253 -21.43 5.25 -19.24
N LEU A 254 -21.51 4.73 -20.47
CA LEU A 254 -20.86 5.34 -21.64
C LEU A 254 -21.49 6.68 -22.04
N GLU A 255 -22.78 6.90 -21.78
CA GLU A 255 -23.47 8.17 -22.05
C GLU A 255 -23.18 9.24 -20.98
N ASN A 256 -23.04 8.82 -19.71
CA ASN A 256 -22.89 9.74 -18.58
C ASN A 256 -21.45 9.95 -18.10
N THR A 257 -20.52 9.08 -18.50
CA THR A 257 -19.13 9.14 -18.06
C THR A 257 -18.21 9.41 -19.25
N PRO A 258 -17.42 10.50 -19.23
CA PRO A 258 -16.45 10.76 -20.28
C PRO A 258 -15.42 9.62 -20.43
N SER A 259 -15.09 9.26 -21.67
CA SER A 259 -14.16 8.15 -21.99
C SER A 259 -12.80 8.25 -21.30
N TYR A 260 -12.27 9.47 -21.16
CA TYR A 260 -10.99 9.68 -20.45
C TYR A 260 -11.10 9.33 -18.96
N THR A 261 -12.25 9.54 -18.32
CA THR A 261 -12.46 9.18 -16.92
C THR A 261 -12.44 7.67 -16.74
N LEU A 262 -13.07 6.94 -17.66
CA LEU A 262 -13.04 5.47 -17.66
C LEU A 262 -11.62 4.94 -17.92
N ALA A 263 -10.90 5.50 -18.88
CA ALA A 263 -9.52 5.13 -19.18
C ALA A 263 -8.57 5.38 -17.98
N GLN A 264 -8.72 6.53 -17.31
CA GLN A 264 -7.94 6.85 -16.11
C GLN A 264 -8.24 5.91 -14.94
N LYS A 265 -9.50 5.52 -14.75
CA LYS A 265 -9.88 4.54 -13.71
C LYS A 265 -9.23 3.18 -13.98
N ILE A 266 -9.31 2.69 -15.21
CA ILE A 266 -8.74 1.39 -15.59
C ILE A 266 -7.22 1.35 -15.41
N LEU A 267 -6.53 2.42 -15.77
CA LEU A 267 -5.06 2.48 -15.71
C LEU A 267 -4.50 3.01 -14.39
N ASP A 268 -5.37 3.25 -13.40
CA ASP A 268 -5.02 3.82 -12.10
C ASP A 268 -4.23 5.14 -12.21
N LEU A 269 -4.88 6.17 -12.76
CA LEU A 269 -4.29 7.51 -12.97
C LEU A 269 -2.93 7.47 -13.70
N PRO A 270 -2.91 7.01 -14.96
CA PRO A 270 -1.67 6.76 -15.71
C PRO A 270 -0.81 8.01 -15.88
N VAL A 271 -1.42 9.20 -15.97
CA VAL A 271 -0.70 10.47 -16.11
C VAL A 271 0.08 10.78 -14.82
N ASP A 272 -0.57 10.71 -13.66
CA ASP A 272 0.07 10.96 -12.36
C ASP A 272 1.21 9.97 -12.13
N ARG A 273 0.97 8.68 -12.42
CA ARG A 273 2.00 7.64 -12.31
C ARG A 273 3.17 7.87 -13.26
N ALA A 274 2.92 8.33 -14.48
CA ALA A 274 3.98 8.67 -15.42
C ALA A 274 4.80 9.85 -14.93
N LEU A 275 4.16 10.91 -14.42
CA LEU A 275 4.85 12.08 -13.88
C LEU A 275 5.67 11.74 -12.64
N SER A 276 5.14 10.94 -11.71
CA SER A 276 5.90 10.46 -10.54
C SER A 276 7.11 9.64 -10.95
N ALA A 277 6.96 8.69 -11.89
CA ALA A 277 8.07 7.88 -12.36
C ALA A 277 9.15 8.71 -13.06
N LEU A 278 8.76 9.75 -13.81
CA LEU A 278 9.71 10.67 -14.46
C LEU A 278 10.46 11.54 -13.45
N ALA A 279 9.80 12.00 -12.38
CA ALA A 279 10.44 12.76 -11.31
C ALA A 279 11.45 11.91 -10.52
N GLU A 280 11.14 10.65 -10.27
CA GLU A 280 12.08 9.72 -9.62
C GLU A 280 13.37 9.53 -10.44
N TRP A 281 13.30 9.53 -11.78
CA TRP A 281 14.52 9.41 -12.60
C TRP A 281 15.40 10.65 -12.56
N SER A 282 14.82 11.85 -12.43
CA SER A 282 15.63 13.07 -12.33
C SER A 282 16.39 13.15 -11.01
N ASP A 283 15.83 12.55 -9.95
CA ASP A 283 16.47 12.53 -8.63
C ASP A 283 17.61 11.49 -8.61
N ASP A 284 17.42 10.29 -9.20
CA ASP A 284 18.46 9.26 -9.33
C ASP A 284 19.71 9.74 -10.10
N GLU A 285 19.54 10.54 -11.16
CA GLU A 285 20.68 11.12 -11.92
C GLU A 285 21.42 12.21 -11.14
N SER A 286 20.81 12.80 -10.11
CA SER A 286 21.41 13.87 -9.30
C SER A 286 22.17 13.39 -8.07
N GLU A 287 22.03 12.12 -7.69
CA GLU A 287 22.78 11.48 -6.59
C GLU A 287 24.06 10.77 -7.07
N GLU A 288 24.30 10.68 -8.38
CA GLU A 288 25.51 10.08 -8.97
C GLU A 288 26.63 11.09 -9.34
N ASP A 289 26.40 12.40 -9.13
CA ASP A 289 27.36 13.51 -9.32
C ASP A 289 27.86 14.12 -7.98
#